data_AF-E1Z6J0-F1
#
_entry.id   AF-E1Z6J0-F1
#
_cell.length_a   1.000
_cell.length_b   1.000
_cell.length_c   1.000
_cell.angle_alpha   90.00
_cell.angle_beta   90.00
_cell.angle_gamma   90.00
#
_symmetry.space_group_name_H-M   'P 1'
#
loop_
_entity.id
_entity.type
_entity.pdbx_description
1 polymer ?
#
loop_
_entity_poly.entity_id
_entity_poly.type
_entity_poly.pdbx_seq_one_letter_code
_entity_poly.pdbx_strand_id
1 'polypeptide(L)'
;MSDVRCGVTAARTNPQYPNARQGHHPLSITESRGVMLRRRAAGWFELRNTYIHDVTVTSGSSLNVIMDGKGVDLNLDHHRTAPWGNLFTNLHLGCGTRPFASGGKKTRGAYSGILNTYYNLRRDPGLDNKTRVPLPECAFGALLNFVGPFGGPRCPAVKWYIAGLPRTAQPNLYYAQRLARAKKLRAAGR
;
A
#
# COMPACT_ATOMS: atom_id res chain seq x y z
N MET A 1 4.20 13.57 -17.93
CA MET A 1 4.11 12.89 -16.62
C MET A 1 5.23 13.40 -15.72
N SER A 2 4.87 13.98 -14.59
CA SER A 2 5.77 14.60 -13.59
C SER A 2 6.02 13.67 -12.40
N ASP A 3 7.14 13.85 -11.69
CA ASP A 3 7.41 13.19 -10.42
C ASP A 3 6.49 13.77 -9.33
N VAL A 4 5.84 12.91 -8.55
CA VAL A 4 5.00 13.33 -7.42
C VAL A 4 5.82 13.31 -6.14
N ARG A 5 6.00 14.48 -5.52
CA ARG A 5 6.51 14.64 -4.15
C ARG A 5 5.44 15.39 -3.35
N CYS A 6 4.96 14.80 -2.27
CA CYS A 6 4.03 15.48 -1.38
C CYS A 6 4.74 15.83 -0.06
N GLY A 7 4.60 17.09 0.33
CA GLY A 7 5.13 17.61 1.58
C GLY A 7 4.50 18.96 1.90
N VAL A 8 4.84 19.49 3.07
CA VAL A 8 4.47 20.84 3.50
C VAL A 8 5.73 21.64 3.76
N THR A 9 5.66 22.96 3.57
CA THR A 9 6.76 23.89 3.86
C THR A 9 6.70 24.44 5.30
N ALA A 10 5.59 24.25 5.99
CA ALA A 10 5.36 24.61 7.38
C ALA A 10 4.27 23.70 7.96
N ALA A 11 4.22 23.54 9.29
CA ALA A 11 3.18 22.74 9.92
C ALA A 11 1.79 23.28 9.59
N ARG A 12 0.92 22.41 9.07
CA ARG A 12 -0.48 22.69 8.77
C ARG A 12 -1.34 21.84 9.69
N THR A 13 -2.08 22.46 10.59
CA THR A 13 -3.04 21.75 11.43
C THR A 13 -4.39 22.43 11.25
N ASN A 14 -5.41 21.66 10.90
CA ASN A 14 -6.77 22.15 10.94
C ASN A 14 -7.26 22.07 12.40
N PRO A 15 -7.68 23.18 13.05
CA PRO A 15 -8.18 23.16 14.42
C PRO A 15 -9.40 22.23 14.62
N GLN A 16 -10.24 22.07 13.59
CA GLN A 16 -11.38 21.16 13.59
C GLN A 16 -10.97 19.68 13.50
N TYR A 17 -9.79 19.41 12.92
CA TYR A 17 -9.25 18.06 12.75
C TYR A 17 -7.79 18.04 13.23
N PRO A 18 -7.53 18.10 14.54
CA PRO A 18 -6.19 18.24 15.10
C PRO A 18 -5.27 17.04 14.77
N ASN A 19 -5.85 15.90 14.43
CA ASN A 19 -5.15 14.71 13.95
C ASN A 19 -4.78 14.79 12.46
N ALA A 20 -5.34 15.74 11.71
CA ALA A 20 -5.00 16.05 10.31
C ALA A 20 -3.76 16.93 10.20
N ARG A 21 -2.73 16.61 10.99
CA ARG A 21 -1.43 17.27 10.85
C ARG A 21 -0.95 17.04 9.43
N GLN A 22 -0.59 18.13 8.75
CA GLN A 22 -0.16 18.22 7.36
C GLN A 22 -1.22 17.95 6.28
N GLY A 23 -2.40 17.41 6.62
CA GLY A 23 -3.54 17.25 5.71
C GLY A 23 -4.32 15.94 5.91
N HIS A 24 -5.38 15.76 5.10
CA HIS A 24 -6.32 14.62 5.22
C HIS A 24 -5.96 13.46 4.28
N HIS A 25 -5.88 13.73 2.96
CA HIS A 25 -5.43 12.77 1.93
C HIS A 25 -4.44 13.45 0.96
N PRO A 26 -3.13 13.15 0.96
CA PRO A 26 -2.20 13.71 -0.01
C PRO A 26 -2.29 12.98 -1.36
N LEU A 27 -2.60 11.67 -1.37
CA LEU A 27 -2.78 10.86 -2.58
C LEU A 27 -4.05 10.01 -2.43
N SER A 28 -5.00 10.19 -3.35
CA SER A 28 -6.25 9.42 -3.38
C SER A 28 -6.54 8.84 -4.75
N ILE A 29 -6.91 7.57 -4.76
CA ILE A 29 -7.40 6.82 -5.90
C ILE A 29 -8.83 6.42 -5.56
N THR A 30 -9.79 7.21 -6.05
CA THR A 30 -11.22 7.13 -5.74
C THR A 30 -11.97 6.81 -7.02
N GLU A 31 -13.00 5.94 -6.97
CA GLU A 31 -13.91 5.67 -8.11
C GLU A 31 -13.19 5.37 -9.43
N SER A 32 -12.07 4.65 -9.36
CA SER A 32 -11.13 4.50 -10.48
C SER A 32 -10.69 3.07 -10.68
N ARG A 33 -10.26 2.77 -11.91
CA ARG A 33 -9.80 1.44 -12.30
C ARG A 33 -8.53 1.50 -13.14
N GLY A 34 -7.55 0.67 -12.82
CA GLY A 34 -6.33 0.53 -13.64
C GLY A 34 -5.38 1.73 -13.58
N VAL A 35 -5.44 2.53 -12.52
CA VAL A 35 -4.51 3.65 -12.28
C VAL A 35 -3.19 3.12 -11.72
N MET A 36 -2.08 3.72 -12.16
CA MET A 36 -0.75 3.40 -11.67
C MET A 36 -0.11 4.60 -10.98
N LEU A 37 0.16 4.46 -9.69
CA LEU A 37 0.97 5.38 -8.90
C LEU A 37 2.39 4.82 -8.78
N ARG A 38 3.34 5.52 -9.42
CA ARG A 38 4.77 5.20 -9.38
C ARG A 38 5.60 6.45 -9.60
N ARG A 39 6.90 6.38 -9.29
CA ARG A 39 7.87 7.36 -9.82
C ARG A 39 8.23 7.07 -11.27
N ARG A 40 8.52 8.11 -12.06
CA ARG A 40 8.89 7.97 -13.47
C ARG A 40 10.33 7.45 -13.63
N ALA A 41 11.26 8.04 -12.89
CA ALA A 41 12.69 7.69 -12.90
C ALA A 41 13.03 6.65 -11.83
N ALA A 42 14.29 6.18 -11.82
CA ALA A 42 14.80 5.32 -10.77
C ALA A 42 14.59 5.96 -9.38
N GLY A 43 14.11 5.14 -8.42
CA GLY A 43 13.87 5.55 -7.05
C GLY A 43 12.40 5.51 -6.65
N TRP A 44 12.05 6.32 -5.65
CA TRP A 44 10.78 6.23 -4.93
C TRP A 44 9.95 7.49 -5.11
N PHE A 45 8.62 7.37 -5.27
CA PHE A 45 7.73 8.48 -4.92
C PHE A 45 7.76 8.68 -3.40
N GLU A 46 7.62 9.92 -2.93
CA GLU A 46 7.93 10.25 -1.53
C GLU A 46 6.83 11.08 -0.87
N LEU A 47 6.36 10.60 0.28
CA LEU A 47 5.56 11.35 1.25
C LEU A 47 6.46 11.74 2.42
N ARG A 48 6.85 13.02 2.48
CA ARG A 48 7.82 13.52 3.46
C ARG A 48 7.24 13.80 4.84
N ASN A 49 5.92 13.68 4.96
CA ASN A 49 5.17 13.93 6.18
C ASN A 49 4.10 12.85 6.36
N THR A 50 3.62 12.68 7.58
CA THR A 50 2.44 11.88 7.89
C THR A 50 1.18 12.71 7.66
N TYR A 51 0.20 12.14 6.97
CA TYR A 51 -1.16 12.65 6.82
C TYR A 51 -2.13 11.68 7.51
N ILE A 52 -3.41 12.02 7.68
CA ILE A 52 -4.37 11.02 8.22
C ILE A 52 -4.36 9.77 7.33
N HIS A 53 -4.59 9.97 6.04
CA HIS A 53 -4.71 8.91 5.04
C HIS A 53 -3.67 9.13 3.94
N ASP A 54 -2.47 8.56 4.07
CA ASP A 54 -1.36 8.87 3.15
C ASP A 54 -1.63 8.43 1.70
N VAL A 55 -1.86 7.13 1.47
CA VAL A 55 -2.19 6.62 0.14
C VAL A 55 -3.53 5.93 0.22
N THR A 56 -4.52 6.52 -0.43
CA THR A 56 -5.92 6.12 -0.28
C THR A 56 -6.43 5.36 -1.50
N VAL A 57 -7.10 4.24 -1.23
CA VAL A 57 -7.99 3.54 -2.16
C VAL A 57 -9.39 3.49 -1.55
N THR A 58 -10.41 3.81 -2.35
CA THR A 58 -11.80 3.92 -1.86
C THR A 58 -12.84 3.84 -2.97
N SER A 59 -14.11 3.72 -2.59
CA SER A 59 -15.27 3.83 -3.50
C SER A 59 -15.14 2.93 -4.73
N GLY A 60 -14.93 1.63 -4.51
CA GLY A 60 -14.80 0.65 -5.58
C GLY A 60 -13.51 0.74 -6.40
N SER A 61 -12.54 1.57 -5.97
CA SER A 61 -11.26 1.69 -6.68
C SER A 61 -10.59 0.32 -6.83
N SER A 62 -10.29 -0.07 -8.06
CA SER A 62 -9.90 -1.45 -8.36
C SER A 62 -8.79 -1.59 -9.38
N LEU A 63 -8.04 -2.69 -9.29
CA LEU A 63 -6.95 -3.04 -10.22
C LEU A 63 -5.88 -1.95 -10.36
N ASN A 64 -5.73 -1.11 -9.34
CA ASN A 64 -4.72 -0.07 -9.32
C ASN A 64 -3.38 -0.64 -8.87
N VAL A 65 -2.29 -0.01 -9.29
CA VAL A 65 -0.93 -0.40 -8.92
C VAL A 65 -0.25 0.77 -8.22
N ILE A 66 0.05 0.60 -6.94
CA ILE A 66 0.84 1.53 -6.13
C ILE A 66 2.19 0.87 -5.92
N MET A 67 3.25 1.46 -6.46
CA MET A 67 4.57 0.85 -6.41
C MET A 67 5.72 1.82 -6.32
N ASP A 68 6.84 1.34 -5.80
CA ASP A 68 8.09 2.09 -5.68
C ASP A 68 7.87 3.42 -4.94
N GLY A 69 7.29 3.33 -3.73
CA GLY A 69 7.00 4.47 -2.86
C GLY A 69 7.69 4.40 -1.50
N LYS A 70 7.89 5.55 -0.87
CA LYS A 70 8.37 5.65 0.51
C LYS A 70 7.68 6.76 1.29
N GLY A 71 7.53 6.58 2.60
CA GLY A 71 7.04 7.60 3.52
C GLY A 71 7.76 7.54 4.86
N VAL A 72 7.57 8.57 5.68
CA VAL A 72 8.14 8.64 7.05
C VAL A 72 7.49 7.64 8.00
N ASP A 73 6.18 7.41 7.87
CA ASP A 73 5.41 6.37 8.54
C ASP A 73 4.14 6.11 7.73
N LEU A 74 4.28 5.37 6.62
CA LEU A 74 3.27 5.31 5.56
C LEU A 74 2.00 4.58 6.02
N ASN A 75 0.84 5.17 5.74
CA ASN A 75 -0.49 4.57 5.95
C ASN A 75 -1.21 4.25 4.63
N LEU A 76 -1.51 2.98 4.39
CA LEU A 76 -2.26 2.53 3.21
C LEU A 76 -3.76 2.52 3.54
N ASP A 77 -4.39 3.68 3.37
CA ASP A 77 -5.80 3.88 3.70
C ASP A 77 -6.72 3.12 2.73
N HIS A 78 -7.42 2.13 3.27
CA HIS A 78 -8.49 1.44 2.57
C HIS A 78 -9.80 2.01 3.10
N HIS A 79 -10.24 3.13 2.51
CA HIS A 79 -11.28 4.01 3.06
C HIS A 79 -12.70 3.44 2.98
N ARG A 80 -12.86 2.14 3.27
CA ARG A 80 -14.09 1.35 3.13
C ARG A 80 -14.73 1.59 1.76
N THR A 81 -15.97 1.12 1.56
CA THR A 81 -16.64 1.24 0.24
C THR A 81 -15.97 0.35 -0.82
N ALA A 82 -15.53 -0.84 -0.40
CA ALA A 82 -15.10 -1.95 -1.24
C ALA A 82 -13.96 -1.69 -2.27
N PRO A 83 -12.83 -1.04 -1.93
CA PRO A 83 -11.66 -1.04 -2.81
C PRO A 83 -11.10 -2.46 -2.93
N TRP A 84 -10.88 -3.00 -4.14
CA TRP A 84 -10.55 -4.42 -4.33
C TRP A 84 -9.53 -4.65 -5.45
N GLY A 85 -8.77 -5.75 -5.35
CA GLY A 85 -7.83 -6.16 -6.41
C GLY A 85 -6.70 -5.16 -6.69
N ASN A 86 -6.39 -4.25 -5.76
CA ASN A 86 -5.28 -3.31 -5.90
C ASN A 86 -3.95 -3.99 -5.51
N LEU A 87 -2.87 -3.58 -6.17
CA LEU A 87 -1.52 -4.04 -5.88
C LEU A 87 -0.74 -2.93 -5.19
N PHE A 88 -0.28 -3.21 -3.98
CA PHE A 88 0.70 -2.40 -3.24
C PHE A 88 2.00 -3.18 -3.23
N THR A 89 3.00 -2.72 -3.98
CA THR A 89 4.24 -3.49 -4.16
C THR A 89 5.48 -2.65 -3.99
N ASN A 90 6.48 -3.22 -3.32
CA ASN A 90 7.78 -2.57 -3.11
C ASN A 90 7.59 -1.17 -2.49
N LEU A 91 7.13 -1.11 -1.24
CA LEU A 91 6.97 0.17 -0.53
C LEU A 91 7.80 0.17 0.74
N HIS A 92 8.46 1.30 0.99
CA HIS A 92 9.10 1.62 2.27
C HIS A 92 8.12 2.37 3.15
N LEU A 93 7.68 1.72 4.22
CA LEU A 93 6.71 2.26 5.15
C LEU A 93 7.33 3.24 6.17
N GLY A 94 8.64 3.49 6.11
CA GLY A 94 9.35 4.28 7.11
C GLY A 94 9.27 3.60 8.46
N CYS A 95 8.73 4.29 9.46
CA CYS A 95 8.45 3.72 10.77
C CYS A 95 7.53 2.51 10.71
N GLY A 96 6.59 2.44 9.77
CA GLY A 96 5.67 1.32 9.57
C GLY A 96 4.85 0.93 10.80
N THR A 97 4.50 1.91 11.64
CA THR A 97 3.67 1.69 12.83
C THR A 97 2.18 1.74 12.50
N ARG A 98 1.83 2.33 11.34
CA ARG A 98 0.45 2.58 10.94
C ARG A 98 0.06 2.16 9.51
N PRO A 99 0.61 1.07 8.93
CA PRO A 99 0.35 0.72 7.53
C PRO A 99 -1.12 0.48 7.18
N PHE A 100 -1.94 0.13 8.17
CA PHE A 100 -3.36 -0.19 8.01
C PHE A 100 -4.24 0.51 9.05
N ALA A 101 -3.79 1.65 9.57
CA ALA A 101 -4.45 2.30 10.71
C ALA A 101 -5.72 3.09 10.32
N SER A 102 -6.04 3.21 9.03
CA SER A 102 -7.17 4.01 8.56
C SER A 102 -8.07 3.27 7.57
N GLY A 103 -9.35 3.66 7.59
CA GLY A 103 -10.29 3.19 6.58
C GLY A 103 -11.70 3.78 6.65
N GLY A 104 -11.82 5.10 6.80
CA GLY A 104 -13.12 5.78 6.70
C GLY A 104 -14.20 5.36 7.73
N LYS A 105 -15.45 5.70 7.44
CA LYS A 105 -16.60 5.49 8.35
C LYS A 105 -16.94 4.01 8.53
N LYS A 106 -17.03 3.53 9.79
CA LYS A 106 -17.31 2.12 10.16
C LYS A 106 -18.56 1.52 9.50
N THR A 107 -19.57 2.32 9.18
CA THR A 107 -20.82 1.88 8.55
C THR A 107 -20.68 1.51 7.07
N ARG A 108 -19.50 1.69 6.45
CA ARG A 108 -19.24 1.41 5.03
C ARG A 108 -18.63 0.03 4.76
N GLY A 109 -18.82 -0.91 5.69
CA GLY A 109 -18.39 -2.29 5.58
C GLY A 109 -16.94 -2.53 6.01
N ALA A 110 -16.34 -3.61 5.49
CA ALA A 110 -14.93 -3.92 5.71
C ALA A 110 -14.03 -2.85 5.08
N TYR A 111 -12.84 -2.64 5.65
CA TYR A 111 -11.86 -1.65 5.17
C TYR A 111 -11.52 -1.90 3.70
N SER A 112 -11.31 -3.17 3.35
CA SER A 112 -10.80 -3.63 2.08
C SER A 112 -11.73 -4.68 1.48
N GLY A 113 -11.95 -4.60 0.16
CA GLY A 113 -12.51 -5.69 -0.62
C GLY A 113 -11.49 -6.80 -0.87
N ILE A 114 -11.91 -7.86 -1.56
CA ILE A 114 -11.06 -9.04 -1.81
C ILE A 114 -9.88 -8.74 -2.75
N LEU A 115 -8.88 -9.63 -2.74
CA LEU A 115 -7.78 -9.68 -3.71
C LEU A 115 -6.81 -8.49 -3.68
N ASN A 116 -6.92 -7.57 -2.72
CA ASN A 116 -5.84 -6.61 -2.51
C ASN A 116 -4.56 -7.36 -2.11
N THR A 117 -3.46 -6.98 -2.75
CA THR A 117 -2.18 -7.66 -2.63
C THR A 117 -1.13 -6.70 -2.10
N TYR A 118 -0.55 -7.06 -0.96
CA TYR A 118 0.51 -6.34 -0.29
C TYR A 118 1.81 -7.13 -0.43
N TYR A 119 2.69 -6.67 -1.30
CA TYR A 119 3.90 -7.38 -1.70
C TYR A 119 5.15 -6.56 -1.35
N ASN A 120 6.08 -7.16 -0.60
CA ASN A 120 7.34 -6.54 -0.23
C ASN A 120 7.18 -5.13 0.39
N LEU A 121 6.19 -5.00 1.29
CA LEU A 121 6.12 -3.83 2.17
C LEU A 121 7.16 -4.01 3.27
N ARG A 122 7.94 -2.98 3.55
CA ARG A 122 9.03 -3.04 4.53
C ARG A 122 9.15 -1.77 5.34
N ARG A 123 9.56 -1.92 6.58
CA ARG A 123 9.94 -0.82 7.46
C ARG A 123 11.36 -0.37 7.13
N ASP A 124 11.74 0.80 7.62
CA ASP A 124 13.12 1.26 7.45
C ASP A 124 14.09 0.37 8.26
N PRO A 125 15.19 -0.08 7.63
CA PRO A 125 16.12 -1.02 8.24
C PRO A 125 16.82 -0.47 9.48
N GLY A 126 16.89 0.86 9.62
CA GLY A 126 17.47 1.54 10.79
C GLY A 126 16.63 1.44 12.07
N LEU A 127 15.39 0.93 12.00
CA LEU A 127 14.50 0.77 13.16
C LEU A 127 14.50 -0.65 13.75
N ASP A 128 15.37 -1.53 13.24
CA ASP A 128 15.53 -2.98 13.46
C ASP A 128 15.12 -3.81 12.23
N ASN A 129 16.11 -4.51 11.65
CA ASN A 129 15.97 -5.43 10.52
C ASN A 129 15.13 -6.68 10.83
N LYS A 130 14.80 -6.93 12.11
CA LYS A 130 13.90 -8.01 12.53
C LYS A 130 12.43 -7.60 12.54
N THR A 131 12.14 -6.30 12.43
CA THR A 131 10.77 -5.82 12.64
C THR A 131 9.89 -6.07 11.41
N ARG A 132 9.00 -7.04 11.58
CA ARG A 132 7.96 -7.37 10.61
C ARG A 132 6.96 -6.22 10.47
N VAL A 133 6.36 -6.10 9.29
CA VAL A 133 5.18 -5.25 9.07
C VAL A 133 4.00 -5.90 9.78
N PRO A 134 3.28 -5.19 10.66
CA PRO A 134 2.13 -5.75 11.35
C PRO A 134 1.03 -6.10 10.33
N LEU A 135 0.43 -7.27 10.48
CA LEU A 135 -0.83 -7.62 9.84
C LEU A 135 -1.96 -6.74 10.41
N PRO A 136 -2.97 -6.39 9.61
CA PRO A 136 -4.13 -5.64 10.10
C PRO A 136 -5.04 -6.53 10.97
N GLU A 137 -6.07 -5.92 11.57
CA GLU A 137 -7.13 -6.66 12.26
C GLU A 137 -7.98 -7.49 11.29
N CYS A 138 -8.63 -8.56 11.77
CA CYS A 138 -9.44 -9.45 10.91
C CYS A 138 -10.60 -8.74 10.20
N ALA A 139 -11.11 -7.65 10.79
CA ALA A 139 -12.15 -6.82 10.18
C ALA A 139 -11.69 -6.08 8.92
N PHE A 140 -10.38 -6.09 8.61
CA PHE A 140 -9.81 -5.40 7.47
C PHE A 140 -10.36 -5.88 6.13
N GLY A 141 -10.60 -7.17 5.96
CA GLY A 141 -11.18 -7.72 4.73
C GLY A 141 -10.85 -9.20 4.55
N ALA A 142 -11.53 -9.87 3.63
CA ALA A 142 -11.30 -11.28 3.31
C ALA A 142 -10.46 -11.48 2.05
N LEU A 143 -9.86 -12.66 1.91
CA LEU A 143 -9.15 -13.09 0.69
C LEU A 143 -8.07 -12.10 0.25
N LEU A 144 -7.29 -11.60 1.21
CA LEU A 144 -6.17 -10.68 0.99
C LEU A 144 -4.85 -11.43 0.89
N ASN A 145 -3.89 -10.85 0.17
CA ASN A 145 -2.57 -11.45 -0.03
C ASN A 145 -1.50 -10.60 0.65
N PHE A 146 -0.74 -11.19 1.57
CA PHE A 146 0.39 -10.58 2.26
C PHE A 146 1.67 -11.37 1.96
N VAL A 147 2.54 -10.84 1.12
CA VAL A 147 3.77 -11.52 0.69
C VAL A 147 4.97 -10.66 1.04
N GLY A 148 5.79 -11.09 1.99
CA GLY A 148 6.88 -10.26 2.51
C GLY A 148 7.14 -10.46 4.00
N PRO A 149 7.81 -9.51 4.66
CA PRO A 149 8.16 -9.60 6.07
C PRO A 149 6.96 -9.24 6.97
N PHE A 150 5.82 -9.91 6.82
CA PHE A 150 4.61 -9.67 7.63
C PHE A 150 4.62 -10.49 8.92
N GLY A 151 4.04 -9.94 9.99
CA GLY A 151 3.94 -10.60 11.30
C GLY A 151 2.76 -10.08 12.12
N GLY A 152 2.42 -10.80 13.18
CA GLY A 152 1.27 -10.49 14.05
C GLY A 152 0.17 -11.54 13.97
N PRO A 153 -1.00 -11.27 14.61
CA PRO A 153 -2.13 -12.18 14.63
C PRO A 153 -2.61 -12.53 13.22
N ARG A 154 -2.94 -13.80 13.01
CA ARG A 154 -3.53 -14.29 11.77
C ARG A 154 -5.03 -14.40 11.90
N CYS A 155 -5.72 -14.35 10.77
CA CYS A 155 -7.16 -14.43 10.69
C CYS A 155 -7.61 -15.56 9.75
N PRO A 156 -7.62 -16.84 10.21
CA PRO A 156 -7.98 -17.97 9.35
C PRO A 156 -9.37 -17.87 8.73
N ALA A 157 -10.35 -17.32 9.48
CA ALA A 157 -11.73 -17.18 9.04
C ALA A 157 -11.90 -16.32 7.77
N VAL A 158 -11.01 -15.34 7.58
CA VAL A 158 -11.03 -14.43 6.42
C VAL A 158 -10.11 -14.90 5.29
N LYS A 159 -9.47 -16.06 5.45
CA LYS A 159 -8.72 -16.79 4.40
C LYS A 159 -7.63 -15.96 3.72
N TRP A 160 -6.81 -15.26 4.49
CA TRP A 160 -5.66 -14.55 3.96
C TRP A 160 -4.58 -15.52 3.44
N TYR A 161 -3.99 -15.18 2.30
CA TYR A 161 -2.75 -15.79 1.85
C TYR A 161 -1.58 -15.02 2.45
N ILE A 162 -0.76 -15.70 3.27
CA ILE A 162 0.39 -15.08 3.93
C ILE A 162 1.63 -15.90 3.60
N ALA A 163 2.61 -15.28 2.96
CA ALA A 163 3.85 -15.94 2.58
C ALA A 163 5.08 -15.06 2.81
N GLY A 164 6.21 -15.70 3.10
CA GLY A 164 7.50 -15.01 3.06
C GLY A 164 7.89 -14.65 1.63
N LEU A 165 8.78 -13.66 1.49
CA LEU A 165 9.37 -13.29 0.20
C LEU A 165 10.82 -13.80 0.14
N PRO A 166 11.17 -14.72 -0.78
CA PRO A 166 12.54 -15.17 -0.96
C PRO A 166 13.47 -14.00 -1.31
N ARG A 167 14.72 -14.02 -0.81
CA ARG A 167 15.71 -12.96 -1.10
C ARG A 167 16.03 -12.81 -2.59
N THR A 168 15.85 -13.89 -3.37
CA THR A 168 16.07 -13.93 -4.81
C THR A 168 14.86 -13.46 -5.63
N ALA A 169 13.70 -13.28 -4.99
CA ALA A 169 12.51 -12.82 -5.68
C ALA A 169 12.65 -11.35 -6.07
N GLN A 170 12.10 -11.00 -7.23
CA GLN A 170 12.04 -9.61 -7.70
C GLN A 170 11.22 -8.76 -6.69
N PRO A 171 11.83 -7.74 -6.06
CA PRO A 171 11.18 -6.89 -5.04
C PRO A 171 9.84 -6.27 -5.43
N ASN A 172 9.59 -6.06 -6.73
CA ASN A 172 8.37 -5.46 -7.24
C ASN A 172 7.57 -6.47 -8.08
N LEU A 173 6.39 -6.87 -7.60
CA LEU A 173 5.55 -7.89 -8.23
C LEU A 173 5.06 -7.46 -9.62
N TYR A 174 4.81 -6.17 -9.85
CA TYR A 174 4.41 -5.69 -11.17
C TYR A 174 5.51 -5.96 -12.20
N TYR A 175 6.77 -5.62 -11.87
CA TYR A 175 7.90 -5.93 -12.75
C TYR A 175 8.13 -7.43 -12.91
N ALA A 176 7.99 -8.21 -11.82
CA ALA A 176 8.11 -9.67 -11.88
C ALA A 176 7.10 -10.28 -12.89
N GLN A 177 5.83 -9.86 -12.81
CA GLN A 177 4.77 -10.34 -13.70
C GLN A 177 4.98 -9.85 -15.15
N ARG A 178 5.43 -8.61 -15.35
CA ARG A 178 5.77 -8.12 -16.69
C ARG A 178 6.89 -8.91 -17.34
N LEU A 179 7.96 -9.19 -16.61
CA LEU A 179 9.09 -9.99 -17.10
C LEU A 179 8.65 -11.42 -17.42
N ALA A 180 7.88 -12.05 -16.53
CA ALA A 180 7.34 -13.39 -16.76
C ALA A 180 6.46 -13.45 -18.02
N ARG A 181 5.59 -12.44 -18.22
CA ARG A 181 4.76 -12.34 -19.42
C ARG A 181 5.60 -12.15 -20.69
N ALA A 182 6.59 -11.25 -20.66
CA ALA A 182 7.48 -11.04 -21.80
C ALA A 182 8.25 -12.32 -22.18
N LYS A 183 8.73 -13.09 -21.19
CA LYS A 183 9.38 -14.38 -21.44
C LYS A 183 8.44 -15.38 -22.12
N LYS A 184 7.18 -15.46 -21.66
CA LYS A 184 6.17 -16.33 -22.27
C LYS A 184 5.85 -15.92 -23.71
N LEU A 185 5.73 -14.62 -23.99
CA LEU A 185 5.47 -14.12 -25.35
C LEU A 185 6.61 -14.45 -26.30
N ARG A 186 7.86 -14.19 -25.88
CA ARG A 186 9.06 -14.55 -26.66
C ARG A 186 9.14 -16.05 -26.94
N ALA A 187 8.85 -16.89 -25.94
CA ALA A 187 8.81 -18.34 -26.11
C ALA A 187 7.70 -18.82 -27.06
N ALA A 188 6.65 -18.01 -27.23
CA ALA A 188 5.54 -18.28 -28.15
C ALA A 188 5.73 -17.66 -29.55
N GLY A 189 6.91 -17.07 -29.85
CA GLY A 189 7.18 -16.42 -31.14
C GLY A 189 6.37 -15.14 -31.38
N ARG A 190 5.96 -14.45 -30.31
CA ARG A 190 5.18 -13.20 -30.35
C ARG A 190 5.91 -12.03 -29.71
#